data_AF-A0A937JCA8-F1
#
_entry.id   AF-A0A937JCA8-F1
#
_cell.length_a   1.000
_cell.length_b   1.000
_cell.length_c   1.000
_cell.angle_alpha   90.00
_cell.angle_beta   90.00
_cell.angle_gamma   90.00
#
_symmetry.space_group_name_H-M   'P 1'
#
loop_
_entity.id
_entity.type
_entity.pdbx_description
1 polymer ?
#
loop_
_entity_poly.entity_id
_entity_poly.type
_entity_poly.pdbx_seq_one_letter_code
_entity_poly.pdbx_strand_id
1 'polypeptide(L)'
;MSRLTLTVLASTALVAGAVACTPAEQQSEPTTETHTVVERETVVPVPVETETPPPVVVEREAGDSTTVRANENGIEVETTNR
;
A
#
# COMPACT_ATOMS: atom_id res chain seq x y z
N MET A 1 18.96 -52.44 56.80
CA MET A 1 20.22 -52.69 56.06
C MET A 1 19.95 -52.48 54.58
N SER A 2 20.03 -51.24 54.08
CA SER A 2 19.90 -50.93 52.65
C SER A 2 21.17 -50.25 52.19
N ARG A 3 21.87 -50.90 51.24
CA ARG A 3 23.23 -50.59 50.80
C ARG A 3 23.17 -49.54 49.69
N LEU A 4 23.44 -48.28 50.02
CA LEU A 4 23.69 -47.21 49.07
C LEU A 4 25.15 -47.35 48.58
N THR A 5 25.35 -47.98 47.43
CA THR A 5 26.64 -48.01 46.74
C THR A 5 26.80 -46.75 45.90
N LEU A 6 27.48 -45.77 46.50
CA LEU A 6 28.01 -44.57 45.87
C LEU A 6 29.26 -44.96 45.07
N THR A 7 29.19 -44.94 43.74
CA THR A 7 30.37 -45.14 42.88
C THR A 7 30.86 -43.80 42.36
N VAL A 8 31.86 -43.26 43.04
CA VAL A 8 32.75 -42.18 42.58
C VAL A 8 33.84 -42.80 41.69
N LEU A 9 34.28 -42.07 40.65
CA LEU A 9 35.52 -42.18 39.83
C LEU A 9 35.15 -42.12 38.33
N ALA A 10 35.81 -41.37 37.45
CA ALA A 10 37.03 -40.59 37.55
C ALA A 10 37.06 -39.56 36.41
N SER A 11 37.67 -38.42 36.70
CA SER A 11 38.08 -37.40 35.74
C SER A 11 39.11 -37.94 34.75
N THR A 12 38.96 -37.63 33.46
CA THR A 12 40.10 -37.47 32.55
C THR A 12 39.86 -36.29 31.62
N ALA A 13 40.48 -35.16 31.95
CA ALA A 13 40.69 -34.07 31.02
C ALA A 13 41.79 -34.47 30.03
N LEU A 14 41.50 -34.42 28.73
CA LEU A 14 42.48 -34.51 27.67
C LEU A 14 42.37 -33.24 26.82
N VAL A 15 43.31 -32.33 27.04
CA VAL A 15 43.61 -31.20 26.15
C VAL A 15 44.58 -31.73 25.10
N ALA A 16 44.23 -31.62 23.81
CA ALA A 16 45.22 -31.48 22.74
C ALA A 16 44.55 -31.20 21.39
N GLY A 17 45.06 -30.21 20.67
CA GLY A 17 45.03 -30.21 19.21
C GLY A 17 44.30 -29.04 18.56
N ALA A 18 44.96 -27.89 18.47
CA ALA A 18 44.63 -26.92 17.44
C ALA A 18 44.97 -27.54 16.07
N VAL A 19 43.95 -27.79 15.26
CA VAL A 19 44.09 -27.99 13.81
C VAL A 19 43.35 -26.85 13.13
N ALA A 20 44.12 -25.93 12.55
CA ALA A 20 43.61 -24.96 11.61
C ALA A 20 43.21 -25.71 10.33
N CYS A 21 41.94 -26.09 10.25
CA CYS A 21 41.32 -26.57 9.01
C CYS A 21 40.50 -25.42 8.42
N THR A 22 40.93 -24.94 7.27
CA THR A 22 40.21 -23.99 6.40
C THR A 22 38.76 -24.43 6.20
N PRO A 23 37.76 -23.53 6.24
CA PRO A 23 36.40 -23.88 5.85
C PRO A 23 36.42 -24.25 4.37
N ALA A 24 35.85 -25.40 4.01
CA ALA A 24 35.55 -25.73 2.64
C ALA A 24 34.68 -24.60 2.05
N GLU A 25 35.04 -24.09 0.87
CA GLU A 25 34.26 -23.09 0.15
C GLU A 25 32.83 -23.60 -0.02
N GLN A 26 31.90 -22.93 0.67
CA GLN A 26 30.48 -23.24 0.60
C GLN A 26 30.00 -22.88 -0.81
N GLN A 27 29.89 -23.91 -1.66
CA GLN A 27 29.30 -23.80 -2.97
C GLN A 27 27.87 -23.26 -2.77
N SER A 28 27.66 -22.01 -3.17
CA SER A 28 26.39 -21.33 -2.97
C SER A 28 25.32 -22.06 -3.77
N GLU A 29 24.42 -22.73 -3.08
CA GLU A 29 23.21 -23.28 -3.69
C GLU A 29 22.39 -22.10 -4.23
N PRO A 30 21.78 -22.21 -5.43
CA PRO A 30 20.96 -21.13 -5.97
C PRO A 30 19.73 -20.93 -5.07
N THR A 31 19.77 -19.92 -4.21
CA THR A 31 18.63 -19.51 -3.40
C THR A 31 17.51 -19.07 -4.33
N THR A 32 16.48 -19.89 -4.47
CA THR A 32 15.28 -19.55 -5.24
C THR A 32 14.39 -18.66 -4.38
N GLU A 33 14.44 -17.36 -4.61
CA GLU A 33 13.54 -16.41 -3.94
C GLU A 33 12.15 -16.48 -4.58
N THR A 34 11.17 -16.95 -3.81
CA THR A 34 9.77 -16.92 -4.23
C THR A 34 9.15 -15.59 -3.82
N HIS A 35 8.91 -14.72 -4.80
CA HIS A 35 8.18 -13.47 -4.57
C HIS A 35 6.67 -13.71 -4.71
N THR A 36 5.92 -13.33 -3.69
CA THR A 36 4.45 -13.33 -3.75
C THR A 36 3.98 -12.06 -4.44
N VAL A 37 3.31 -12.20 -5.59
CA VAL A 37 2.68 -11.06 -6.27
C VAL A 37 1.36 -10.76 -5.56
N VAL A 38 1.30 -9.59 -4.91
CA VAL A 38 0.05 -9.09 -4.34
C VAL A 38 -0.66 -8.27 -5.42
N GLU A 39 -1.71 -8.85 -6.01
CA GLU A 39 -2.55 -8.15 -6.96
C GLU A 39 -3.33 -7.06 -6.21
N ARG A 40 -3.10 -5.80 -6.59
CA ARG A 40 -3.83 -4.66 -6.04
C ARG A 40 -4.93 -4.30 -7.02
N GLU A 41 -6.17 -4.56 -6.62
CA GLU A 41 -7.33 -4.07 -7.38
C GLU A 41 -7.28 -2.54 -7.42
N THR A 42 -7.22 -2.00 -8.64
CA THR A 42 -7.25 -0.55 -8.87
C THR A 42 -8.66 -0.20 -9.34
N VAL A 43 -9.41 0.51 -8.49
CA VAL A 43 -10.73 1.03 -8.88
C VAL A 43 -10.50 2.19 -9.84
N VAL A 44 -10.87 2.00 -11.11
CA VAL A 44 -10.86 3.07 -12.10
C VAL A 44 -12.17 3.86 -11.96
N PRO A 45 -12.13 5.17 -11.67
CA PRO A 45 -13.34 5.97 -11.60
C PRO A 45 -14.02 6.03 -12.97
N VAL A 46 -15.33 5.75 -12.99
CA VAL A 46 -16.16 5.89 -14.18
C VAL A 46 -16.51 7.36 -14.35
N PRO A 47 -16.27 7.98 -15.52
CA PRO A 47 -16.69 9.36 -15.76
C PRO A 47 -18.22 9.41 -15.77
N VAL A 48 -18.78 10.30 -14.94
CA VAL A 48 -20.21 10.63 -14.97
C VAL A 48 -20.37 11.80 -15.93
N GLU A 49 -21.02 11.57 -17.07
CA GLU A 49 -21.39 12.63 -17.99
C GLU A 49 -22.62 13.36 -17.43
N THR A 50 -22.42 14.55 -16.86
CA THR A 50 -23.53 15.44 -16.50
C THR A 50 -23.83 16.37 -17.67
N GLU A 51 -24.93 16.12 -18.38
CA GLU A 51 -25.46 17.04 -19.39
C GLU A 51 -26.14 18.24 -18.72
N THR A 52 -25.35 19.23 -18.30
CA THR A 52 -25.90 20.52 -17.85
C THR A 52 -26.07 21.43 -19.08
N PRO A 53 -27.30 21.89 -19.40
CA PRO A 53 -27.51 22.79 -20.52
C PRO A 53 -26.82 24.14 -20.29
N PRO A 54 -26.35 24.82 -21.36
CA PRO A 54 -25.71 26.13 -21.23
C PRO A 54 -26.69 27.19 -20.69
N PRO A 55 -26.19 28.22 -19.99
CA PRO A 55 -27.02 29.31 -19.50
C PRO A 55 -27.67 30.09 -20.64
N VAL A 56 -28.91 30.52 -20.42
CA VAL A 56 -29.62 31.44 -21.32
C VAL A 56 -29.41 32.86 -20.82
N VAL A 57 -28.84 33.72 -21.66
CA VAL A 57 -28.67 35.15 -21.38
C VAL A 57 -29.66 35.94 -22.20
N VAL A 58 -30.46 36.76 -21.53
CA VAL A 58 -31.41 37.70 -22.13
C VAL A 58 -30.87 39.11 -21.90
N GLU A 59 -30.41 39.74 -22.98
CA GLU A 59 -30.03 41.16 -22.97
C GLU A 59 -31.27 42.04 -23.10
N ARG A 60 -31.35 43.07 -22.26
CA ARG A 60 -32.39 44.09 -22.28
C ARG A 60 -31.77 45.44 -22.64
N GLU A 61 -32.62 46.38 -23.01
CA GLU A 61 -32.23 47.75 -23.37
C GLU A 61 -31.35 48.37 -22.26
N ALA A 62 -30.45 49.30 -22.64
CA ALA A 62 -29.55 50.03 -21.74
C ALA A 62 -28.48 49.22 -20.98
N GLY A 63 -28.28 47.94 -21.30
CA GLY A 63 -27.22 47.12 -20.69
C GLY A 63 -27.68 46.31 -19.48
N ASP A 64 -29.00 46.25 -19.25
CA ASP A 64 -29.60 45.32 -18.31
C ASP A 64 -29.53 43.90 -18.88
N SER A 65 -29.26 42.90 -18.04
CA SER A 65 -29.23 41.50 -18.47
C SER A 65 -29.88 40.57 -17.45
N THR A 66 -30.36 39.43 -17.94
CA THR A 66 -30.84 38.33 -17.12
C THR A 66 -30.15 37.04 -17.56
N THR A 67 -29.47 36.37 -16.64
CA THR A 67 -28.85 35.05 -16.87
C THR A 67 -29.67 33.99 -16.16
N VAL A 68 -30.10 32.97 -16.89
CA VAL A 68 -30.83 31.81 -16.39
C VAL A 68 -29.94 30.57 -16.51
N ARG A 69 -29.68 29.89 -15.39
CA ARG A 69 -28.88 28.66 -15.29
C ARG A 69 -29.73 27.52 -14.76
N ALA A 70 -29.64 26.34 -15.36
CA ALA A 70 -30.20 25.12 -14.79
C ALA A 70 -29.06 24.30 -14.18
N ASN A 71 -29.28 23.76 -12.98
CA ASN A 71 -28.34 22.90 -12.27
C ASN A 71 -29.08 21.75 -11.56
N GLU A 72 -28.33 20.84 -10.94
CA GLU A 72 -28.88 19.70 -10.20
C GLU A 72 -29.84 20.12 -9.07
N ASN A 73 -29.69 21.35 -8.57
CA ASN A 73 -30.46 21.91 -7.47
C ASN A 73 -31.69 22.73 -7.93
N GLY A 74 -31.89 22.92 -9.25
CA GLY A 74 -33.01 23.66 -9.82
C GLY A 74 -32.60 24.72 -10.86
N ILE A 75 -33.34 25.83 -10.91
CA ILE A 75 -33.08 26.97 -11.80
C ILE A 75 -32.60 28.16 -10.98
N GLU A 76 -31.48 28.75 -11.38
CA GLU A 76 -30.91 29.97 -10.86
C GLU A 76 -31.15 31.11 -11.86
N VAL A 77 -31.60 32.27 -11.36
CA VAL A 77 -31.85 33.47 -12.17
C VAL A 77 -31.08 34.64 -11.57
N GLU A 78 -30.16 35.20 -12.34
CA GLU A 78 -29.37 36.38 -12.00
C GLU A 78 -29.82 37.55 -12.88
N THR A 79 -30.05 38.72 -12.28
CA THR A 79 -30.42 39.95 -13.00
C THR A 79 -29.39 41.03 -12.70
N THR A 80 -28.76 41.55 -13.75
CA THR A 80 -27.91 42.73 -13.70
C THR A 80 -28.69 43.92 -14.26
N ASN A 81 -28.79 45.01 -13.50
CA ASN A 81 -29.31 46.29 -13.99
C ASN A 81 -28.16 47.31 -13.97
N ARG A 82 -28.07 48.14 -15.01
CA ARG A 82 -27.00 49.12 -15.17
C ARG A 82 -27.34 50.48 -14.55
#